data_AF-A0A9J6D7Q5-F1
#
_entry.id   AF-A0A9J6D7Q5-F1
#
_cell.length_a   1.000
_cell.length_b   1.000
_cell.length_c   1.000
_cell.angle_alpha   90.00
_cell.angle_beta   90.00
_cell.angle_gamma   90.00
#
_symmetry.space_group_name_H-M   'P 1'
#
loop_
_entity.id
_entity.type
_entity.pdbx_description
1 polymer ?
#
loop_
_entity_poly.entity_id
_entity_poly.type
_entity_poly.pdbx_seq_one_letter_code
_entity_poly.pdbx_strand_id
1 'polypeptide(L)'
;MRGVRALLHPRLRRAASSSSCKRDALGFSDYSMAYQHKSLWELVRALGVLKVCSYDWLVDNSQWLLTMGERVLGRHLLGALVGPTFYRQFVGGATPQEMHTCVDRLAAARVRTMVACSLEEEEDGATRRGAASASLR
;
A
#
# COMPACT_ATOMS: atom_id res chain seq x y z
N MET A 1 3.72 -47.64 5.66
CA MET A 1 2.66 -46.69 6.02
C MET A 1 2.52 -45.67 4.89
N ARG A 2 1.33 -45.62 4.28
CA ARG A 2 1.01 -44.85 3.08
C ARG A 2 0.83 -43.37 3.46
N GLY A 3 1.79 -42.54 3.06
CA GLY A 3 1.75 -41.09 3.25
C GLY A 3 0.86 -40.42 2.20
N VAL A 4 -0.01 -39.55 2.67
CA VAL A 4 -1.14 -38.92 1.99
C VAL A 4 -0.68 -38.03 0.83
N ARG A 5 -0.62 -38.59 -0.38
CA ARG A 5 -0.68 -37.84 -1.65
C ARG A 5 -2.14 -37.52 -1.94
N ALA A 6 -2.71 -36.54 -1.24
CA ALA A 6 -4.05 -36.04 -1.53
C ALA A 6 -3.98 -34.68 -2.24
N LEU A 7 -4.18 -34.75 -3.56
CA LEU A 7 -5.11 -33.88 -4.29
C LEU A 7 -4.84 -32.36 -4.24
N LEU A 8 -3.72 -31.92 -4.82
CA LEU A 8 -3.68 -30.56 -5.37
C LEU A 8 -4.20 -30.59 -6.82
N HIS A 9 -5.30 -29.88 -7.04
CA HIS A 9 -5.97 -29.74 -8.34
C HIS A 9 -4.97 -29.25 -9.42
N PRO A 10 -4.93 -29.86 -10.63
CA PRO A 10 -3.96 -29.52 -11.68
C PRO A 10 -4.10 -28.07 -12.23
N ARG A 11 -5.11 -27.31 -11.79
CA ARG A 11 -5.36 -25.93 -12.22
C ARG A 11 -4.44 -24.89 -11.57
N LEU A 12 -3.80 -25.18 -10.43
CA LEU A 12 -2.84 -24.25 -9.80
C LEU A 12 -1.43 -24.31 -10.40
N ARG A 13 -1.16 -25.29 -11.27
CA ARG A 13 0.16 -25.47 -11.90
C ARG A 13 0.37 -24.68 -13.20
N ARG A 14 -0.69 -24.07 -13.76
CA ARG A 14 -0.66 -23.47 -15.12
C ARG A 14 -0.63 -21.93 -15.15
N ALA A 15 -0.46 -21.27 -14.01
CA ALA A 15 -0.16 -19.83 -13.95
C ALA A 15 1.33 -19.54 -13.74
N ALA A 16 2.16 -20.59 -13.60
CA ALA A 16 3.60 -20.47 -13.41
C ALA A 16 4.39 -20.68 -14.72
N SER A 17 3.78 -20.45 -15.89
CA SER A 17 4.54 -20.33 -17.14
C SER A 17 5.24 -18.97 -17.15
N SER A 18 6.43 -18.96 -16.55
CA SER A 18 7.41 -17.90 -16.58
C SER A 18 7.84 -17.62 -18.01
N SER A 19 7.15 -16.69 -18.67
CA SER A 19 7.73 -15.93 -19.77
C SER A 19 8.88 -15.10 -19.21
N SER A 20 10.08 -15.70 -19.21
CA SER A 20 11.35 -15.02 -19.00
C SER A 20 11.63 -14.11 -20.20
N CYS A 21 10.85 -13.05 -20.35
CA CYS A 21 11.35 -11.85 -20.99
C CYS A 21 12.38 -11.29 -20.00
N LYS A 22 13.66 -11.28 -20.38
CA LYS A 22 14.71 -10.50 -19.73
C LYS A 22 14.28 -9.04 -19.81
N ARG A 23 13.40 -8.64 -18.89
CA ARG A 23 13.05 -7.25 -18.64
C ARG A 23 14.25 -6.70 -17.90
N ASP A 24 14.94 -5.74 -18.50
CA ASP A 24 16.02 -4.99 -17.88
C ASP A 24 15.53 -4.51 -16.51
N ALA A 25 15.93 -5.23 -15.47
CA ALA A 25 15.59 -4.91 -14.11
C ALA A 25 16.25 -3.57 -13.82
N LEU A 26 15.50 -2.58 -13.33
CA LEU A 26 16.12 -1.36 -12.85
C LEU A 26 17.18 -1.72 -11.82
N GLY A 27 18.42 -1.30 -12.08
CA GLY A 27 19.47 -1.33 -11.09
C GLY A 27 19.19 -0.25 -10.06
N PHE A 28 18.63 -0.63 -8.91
CA PHE A 28 18.45 0.29 -7.77
C PHE A 28 19.77 0.79 -7.17
N SER A 29 20.91 0.28 -7.64
CA SER A 29 22.25 0.78 -7.34
C SER A 29 22.50 2.18 -7.93
N ASP A 30 21.85 2.53 -9.05
CA ASP A 30 21.99 3.84 -9.68
C ASP A 30 20.83 4.75 -9.24
N TYR A 31 21.04 5.49 -8.15
CA TYR A 31 20.05 6.44 -7.61
C TYR A 31 19.59 7.47 -8.66
N SER A 32 20.48 7.88 -9.57
CA SER A 32 20.14 8.84 -10.63
C SER A 32 19.10 8.31 -11.62
N MET A 33 19.09 7.00 -11.90
CA MET A 33 18.09 6.37 -12.77
C MET A 33 16.80 6.07 -12.02
N ALA A 34 16.89 5.67 -10.76
CA ALA A 34 15.71 5.36 -9.93
C ALA A 34 14.85 6.59 -9.63
N TYR A 35 15.45 7.78 -9.47
CA TYR A 35 14.74 9.02 -9.13
C TYR A 35 14.57 9.99 -10.30
N GLN A 36 14.96 9.62 -11.53
CA GLN A 36 14.90 10.50 -12.69
C GLN A 36 13.47 10.99 -13.01
N HIS A 37 12.47 10.19 -12.65
CA HIS A 37 11.06 10.49 -12.87
C HIS A 37 10.36 11.14 -11.67
N LYS A 38 11.10 11.48 -10.61
CA LYS A 38 10.58 12.14 -9.39
C LYS A 38 11.03 13.59 -9.34
N SER A 39 10.13 14.47 -8.93
CA SER A 39 10.49 15.87 -8.71
C SER A 39 11.30 16.03 -7.42
N LEU A 40 12.22 17.01 -7.41
CA LEU A 40 12.97 17.37 -6.20
C LEU A 40 12.04 17.75 -5.03
N TRP A 41 10.90 18.36 -5.34
CA TRP A 41 9.91 18.73 -4.35
C TRP A 41 9.26 17.51 -3.67
N GLU A 42 8.95 16.48 -4.44
CA GLU A 42 8.46 15.21 -3.89
C GLU A 42 9.51 14.55 -2.99
N LEU A 43 10.79 14.66 -3.35
CA LEU A 43 11.88 14.10 -2.57
C LEU A 43 12.07 14.85 -1.24
N VAL A 44 12.07 16.19 -1.27
CA VAL A 44 12.17 17.03 -0.06
C VAL A 44 10.99 16.78 0.87
N ARG A 45 9.76 16.72 0.33
CA ARG A 45 8.56 16.40 1.11
C ARG A 45 8.66 15.01 1.73
N ALA A 46 9.07 14.00 0.97
CA ALA A 46 9.24 12.64 1.46
C ALA A 46 10.32 12.55 2.54
N LEU A 47 11.43 13.27 2.38
CA LEU A 47 12.49 13.37 3.37
C LEU A 47 11.98 14.05 4.66
N GLY A 48 11.17 15.10 4.53
CA GLY A 48 10.52 15.75 5.66
C GLY A 48 9.64 14.80 6.45
N VAL A 49 8.74 14.08 5.76
CA VAL A 49 7.87 13.06 6.39
C VAL A 49 8.71 11.97 7.07
N LEU A 50 9.73 11.46 6.39
CA LEU A 50 10.62 10.43 6.94
C LEU A 50 11.34 10.92 8.20
N LYS A 51 11.85 12.16 8.18
CA LYS A 51 12.53 12.76 9.34
C LYS A 51 11.58 12.93 10.52
N VAL A 52 10.35 13.39 10.27
CA VAL A 52 9.31 13.51 11.30
C VAL A 52 8.99 12.15 11.91
N CYS A 53 8.80 11.12 11.08
CA CYS A 53 8.56 9.74 11.54
C CYS A 53 9.79 9.06 12.17
N SER A 54 10.98 9.64 12.04
CA SER A 54 12.20 9.10 12.66
C SER A 54 12.36 9.55 14.13
N TYR A 55 11.52 10.46 14.62
CA TYR A 55 11.53 10.87 16.02
C TYR A 55 10.59 9.97 16.82
N ASP A 56 11.18 9.12 17.68
CA ASP A 56 10.43 8.16 18.51
C ASP A 56 9.34 8.86 19.33
N TRP A 57 9.66 9.99 19.97
CA TRP A 57 8.68 10.77 20.75
C TRP A 57 7.44 11.17 19.94
N LEU A 58 7.59 11.52 18.67
CA LEU A 58 6.46 11.95 17.84
C LEU A 58 5.63 10.75 17.36
N VAL A 59 6.28 9.63 17.08
CA VAL A 59 5.60 8.38 16.69
C VAL A 59 4.86 7.79 17.88
N ASP A 60 5.49 7.75 19.05
CA ASP A 60 4.91 7.23 20.29
C ASP A 60 3.69 8.06 20.74
N ASN A 61 3.72 9.37 20.52
CA ASN A 61 2.63 10.28 20.86
C ASN A 61 1.72 10.62 19.65
N SER A 62 1.83 9.88 18.55
CA SER A 62 1.12 10.20 17.30
C SER A 62 -0.40 10.24 17.45
N GLN A 63 -0.97 9.30 18.20
CA GLN A 63 -2.42 9.26 18.46
C GLN A 63 -2.91 10.48 19.25
N TRP A 64 -2.13 10.90 20.25
CA TRP A 64 -2.42 12.12 21.01
C TRP A 64 -2.30 13.37 20.13
N LEU A 65 -1.25 13.44 19.31
CA LEU A 65 -0.98 14.58 18.42
C LEU A 65 -2.06 14.72 17.35
N LEU A 66 -2.51 13.61 16.76
CA LEU A 66 -3.63 13.59 15.81
C LEU A 66 -4.92 14.03 16.50
N THR A 67 -5.22 13.52 17.70
CA THR A 67 -6.42 13.90 18.45
C THR A 67 -6.43 15.38 18.82
N MET A 68 -5.29 15.93 19.28
CA MET A 68 -5.15 17.36 19.55
C MET A 68 -5.27 18.17 18.26
N GLY A 69 -4.64 17.71 17.18
CA GLY A 69 -4.76 18.33 15.87
C GLY A 69 -6.20 18.37 15.37
N GLU A 70 -6.96 17.29 15.52
CA GLU A 70 -8.39 17.26 15.20
C GLU A 70 -9.20 18.24 16.06
N ARG A 71 -8.85 18.41 17.34
CA ARG A 71 -9.54 19.37 18.22
C ARG A 71 -9.21 20.82 17.89
N VAL A 72 -7.99 21.14 17.49
CA VAL A 72 -7.55 22.51 17.21
C VAL A 72 -7.87 22.93 15.77
N LEU A 73 -7.52 22.10 14.78
CA LEU A 73 -7.70 22.40 13.35
C LEU A 73 -9.02 21.86 12.79
N GLY A 74 -9.67 20.91 13.47
CA GLY A 74 -10.82 20.20 12.95
C GLY A 74 -10.43 18.99 12.07
N ARG A 75 -11.31 17.99 12.05
CA ARG A 75 -11.10 16.72 11.33
C ARG A 75 -10.91 16.90 9.82
N HIS A 76 -11.64 17.82 9.20
CA HIS A 76 -11.55 18.06 7.76
C HIS A 76 -10.22 18.72 7.36
N LEU A 77 -9.76 19.70 8.13
CA LEU A 77 -8.53 20.43 7.84
C LEU A 77 -7.30 19.55 8.11
N LEU A 78 -7.31 18.81 9.22
CA LEU A 78 -6.27 17.84 9.52
C LEU A 78 -6.21 16.76 8.43
N GLY A 79 -7.35 16.19 8.03
CA GLY A 79 -7.41 15.21 6.95
C GLY A 79 -6.89 15.77 5.61
N ALA A 80 -7.21 17.03 5.29
CA ALA A 80 -6.73 17.70 4.09
C ALA A 80 -5.21 18.00 4.13
N LEU A 81 -4.60 18.10 5.31
CA LEU A 81 -3.15 18.30 5.48
C LEU A 81 -2.40 16.97 5.49
N VAL A 82 -2.84 16.02 6.33
CA VAL A 82 -2.19 14.72 6.54
C VAL A 82 -2.39 13.79 5.34
N GLY A 83 -3.54 13.87 4.68
CA GLY A 83 -3.89 13.10 3.49
C GLY A 83 -2.82 13.20 2.37
N PRO A 84 -2.58 14.38 1.80
CA PRO A 84 -1.61 14.53 0.71
C PRO A 84 -0.14 14.39 1.15
N THR A 85 0.16 14.51 2.45
CA THR A 85 1.53 14.47 2.97
C THR A 85 1.92 13.07 3.43
N PHE A 86 1.42 12.64 4.60
CA PHE A 86 1.75 11.37 5.23
C PHE A 86 1.02 10.20 4.56
N TYR A 87 -0.29 10.31 4.37
CA TYR A 87 -1.08 9.19 3.88
C TYR A 87 -0.66 8.77 2.46
N ARG A 88 -0.49 9.72 1.53
CA ARG A 88 0.02 9.43 0.17
C ARG A 88 1.47 8.94 0.11
N GLN A 89 2.26 9.11 1.19
CA GLN A 89 3.64 8.61 1.22
C GLN A 89 3.69 7.09 1.44
N PHE A 90 2.70 6.55 2.16
CA PHE A 90 2.65 5.13 2.52
C PHE A 90 1.55 4.36 1.77
N VAL A 91 0.45 5.03 1.40
CA VAL A 91 -0.70 4.43 0.74
C VAL A 91 -0.70 4.79 -0.75
N GLY A 92 -0.81 3.77 -1.60
CA GLY A 92 -0.81 3.91 -3.07
C GLY A 92 -2.06 4.58 -3.65
N GLY A 93 -3.10 4.81 -2.84
CA GLY A 93 -4.34 5.44 -3.25
C GLY A 93 -5.47 5.06 -2.31
N ALA A 94 -6.38 5.99 -2.05
CA ALA A 94 -7.57 5.73 -1.23
C ALA A 94 -8.68 5.03 -2.04
N THR A 95 -8.63 5.16 -3.36
CA THR A 95 -9.59 4.57 -4.29
C THR A 95 -8.90 3.59 -5.24
N PRO A 96 -9.63 2.60 -5.78
CA PRO A 96 -9.10 1.69 -6.80
C PRO A 96 -8.48 2.43 -8.00
N GLN A 97 -9.10 3.54 -8.43
CA GLN A 97 -8.64 4.36 -9.55
C GLN A 97 -7.28 5.02 -9.27
N GLU A 98 -7.11 5.57 -8.06
CA GLU A 98 -5.81 6.11 -7.64
C GLU A 98 -4.75 5.00 -7.55
N MET A 99 -5.13 3.84 -7.04
CA MET A 99 -4.25 2.67 -6.96
C MET A 99 -3.78 2.22 -8.35
N HIS A 100 -4.69 2.10 -9.32
CA HIS A 100 -4.35 1.78 -10.71
C HIS A 100 -3.37 2.78 -11.30
N THR A 101 -3.62 4.08 -11.11
CA THR A 101 -2.72 5.14 -11.57
C THR A 101 -1.33 5.02 -10.95
N CYS A 102 -1.24 4.70 -9.66
CA CYS A 102 0.04 4.45 -8.99
C CYS A 102 0.76 3.20 -9.51
N VAL A 103 0.02 2.11 -9.75
CA VAL A 103 0.57 0.88 -10.34
C VAL A 103 1.11 1.14 -11.74
N ASP A 104 0.37 1.87 -12.58
CA ASP A 104 0.79 2.20 -13.95
C ASP A 104 2.05 3.08 -13.96
N ARG A 105 2.15 4.05 -13.04
CA ARG A 105 3.35 4.88 -12.86
C ARG A 105 4.57 4.05 -12.46
N LEU A 106 4.39 3.11 -11.53
CA LEU A 106 5.47 2.22 -11.09
C LEU A 106 5.86 1.22 -12.20
N ALA A 107 4.88 0.74 -12.97
CA ALA A 107 5.12 -0.12 -14.13
C ALA A 107 5.87 0.62 -15.26
N ALA A 108 5.54 1.88 -15.53
CA ALA A 108 6.28 2.73 -16.45
C ALA A 108 7.73 2.93 -16.00
N ALA A 109 7.94 3.06 -14.69
CA ALA A 109 9.25 3.04 -14.07
C ALA A 109 9.85 1.62 -13.97
N ARG A 110 9.33 0.59 -14.64
CA ARG A 110 9.84 -0.80 -14.60
C ARG A 110 9.96 -1.40 -13.19
N VAL A 111 9.23 -0.85 -12.21
CA VAL A 111 9.12 -1.37 -10.84
C VAL A 111 7.94 -2.32 -10.77
N ARG A 112 8.18 -3.54 -10.28
CA ARG A 112 7.10 -4.49 -10.00
C ARG A 112 6.41 -4.13 -8.70
N THR A 113 5.09 -3.99 -8.75
CA THR A 113 4.26 -3.67 -7.59
C THR A 113 3.64 -4.92 -6.97
N MET A 114 3.48 -4.90 -5.65
CA MET A 114 2.67 -5.85 -4.90
C MET A 114 1.61 -5.03 -4.15
N VAL A 115 0.34 -5.30 -4.43
CA VAL A 115 -0.77 -4.58 -3.79
C VAL A 115 -1.13 -5.32 -2.50
N ALA A 116 -1.05 -4.62 -1.38
CA ALA A 116 -1.51 -5.09 -0.08
C ALA A 116 -2.73 -4.26 0.35
N CYS A 117 -3.83 -4.93 0.65
CA CYS A 117 -5.01 -4.27 1.20
C CYS A 117 -4.84 -4.19 2.72
N SER A 118 -4.81 -2.97 3.26
CA SER A 118 -4.88 -2.76 4.71
C SER A 118 -6.31 -3.01 5.16
N LEU A 119 -6.52 -4.12 5.85
CA LEU A 119 -7.77 -4.42 6.54
C LEU A 119 -7.53 -4.21 8.02
N GLU A 120 -8.33 -3.37 8.64
CA GLU A 120 -8.39 -3.30 10.10
C GLU A 120 -9.10 -4.57 10.59
N GLU A 121 -8.65 -5.16 11.69
CA GLU A 121 -9.39 -6.24 12.34
C GLU A 121 -10.70 -5.65 12.87
N GLU A 122 -11.83 -6.08 12.31
CA GLU A 122 -13.14 -5.77 12.89
C GLU A 122 -13.23 -6.51 14.22
N GLU A 123 -13.22 -5.79 15.35
CA GLU A 123 -13.61 -6.37 16.64
C GLU A 123 -15.06 -6.84 16.51
N ASP A 124 -15.25 -8.15 16.42
CA ASP A 124 -16.54 -8.84 16.29
C ASP A 124 -17.44 -8.58 17.52
N GLY A 125 -18.06 -7.40 17.55
CA GLY A 125 -19.07 -6.97 18.49
C GLY A 125 -20.38 -6.64 17.74
N ALA A 126 -20.99 -7.68 17.15
CA ALA A 126 -22.30 -7.68 16.49
C ALA A 126 -22.36 -7.25 15.02
N THR A 127 -22.44 -8.23 14.11
CA THR A 127 -23.72 -8.69 13.55
C THR A 127 -23.50 -9.77 12.50
N ARG A 128 -23.89 -11.01 12.83
CA ARG A 128 -24.28 -12.01 11.83
C ARG A 128 -25.42 -11.44 10.99
N ARG A 129 -25.16 -11.02 9.76
CA ARG A 129 -26.13 -11.00 8.65
C ARG A 129 -25.39 -10.72 7.35
N GLY A 130 -25.33 -11.71 6.45
CA GLY A 130 -25.01 -11.43 5.05
C GLY A 130 -24.30 -12.50 4.25
N ALA A 131 -23.80 -13.59 4.84
CA ALA A 131 -23.23 -14.71 4.07
C ALA A 131 -24.27 -15.79 3.79
N ALA A 132 -25.37 -15.44 3.11
CA ALA A 132 -26.39 -16.40 2.69
C ALA A 132 -27.12 -15.94 1.41
N SER A 133 -26.37 -15.61 0.34
CA SER A 133 -26.91 -15.64 -1.03
C SER A 133 -25.80 -15.46 -2.07
N ALA A 134 -24.94 -16.47 -2.22
CA ALA A 134 -24.17 -16.66 -3.45
C ALA A 134 -24.10 -18.15 -3.78
N SER A 135 -25.28 -18.76 -3.83
CA SER A 135 -25.49 -20.08 -4.41
C SER A 135 -26.82 -20.06 -5.14
N LEU A 136 -26.85 -19.43 -6.32
CA LEU A 136 -27.75 -19.84 -7.41
C LEU A 136 -27.33 -19.20 -8.74
N ARG A 137 -27.00 -20.09 -9.69
CA ARG A 137 -26.87 -19.95 -11.16
C ARG A 137 -25.56 -19.40 -11.72
#